data_AF-A0A350IDU5-F1
#
_entry.id   AF-A0A350IDU5-F1
#
_cell.length_a   1.000
_cell.length_b   1.000
_cell.length_c   1.000
_cell.angle_alpha   90.00
_cell.angle_beta   90.00
_cell.angle_gamma   90.00
#
_symmetry.space_group_name_H-M   'P 1'
#
loop_
_entity.id
_entity.type
_entity.pdbx_description
1 polymer ?
#
loop_
_entity_poly.entity_id
_entity_poly.type
_entity_poly.pdbx_seq_one_letter_code
_entity_poly.pdbx_strand_id
1 'polypeptide(L)' 'MTPQEIDEHKRVWRMGTPFVSSTHSDLRNDCIEWCKENCEQQQWDMKIFTDIYGDTVRFELENHFVEFNKWYKHLLF' A
#
# COMPACT_ATOMS: atom_id res chain seq x y z
N MET A 1 -4.25 -16.67 -6.55
CA MET A 1 -3.95 -17.17 -5.19
C MET A 1 -5.24 -17.18 -4.39
N THR A 2 -5.45 -18.18 -3.55
CA THR A 2 -6.55 -18.19 -2.57
C THR A 2 -6.33 -17.09 -1.53
N PRO A 3 -7.38 -16.66 -0.79
CA PRO A 3 -7.20 -15.69 0.28
C PRO A 3 -6.16 -16.08 1.33
N GLN A 4 -6.06 -17.39 1.64
CA GLN A 4 -5.04 -17.91 2.56
C GLN A 4 -3.63 -17.78 1.97
N GLU A 5 -3.44 -18.22 0.73
CA GLU A 5 -2.14 -18.09 0.03
C GLU A 5 -1.69 -16.62 -0.05
N ILE A 6 -2.63 -15.69 -0.26
CA ILE A 6 -2.35 -14.25 -0.32
C ILE A 6 -1.81 -13.75 1.03
N ASP A 7 -2.47 -14.10 2.14
CA ASP A 7 -1.99 -13.65 3.46
C ASP A 7 -0.61 -14.25 3.79
N GLU A 8 -0.42 -15.54 3.51
CA GLU A 8 0.86 -16.23 3.71
C GLU A 8 1.99 -15.58 2.91
N HIS A 9 1.77 -15.29 1.62
CA HIS A 9 2.73 -14.58 0.78
C HIS A 9 3.05 -13.19 1.32
N LYS A 10 2.03 -12.41 1.70
CA LYS A 10 2.23 -11.08 2.30
C LYS A 10 3.03 -11.13 3.59
N ARG A 11 2.83 -12.15 4.43
CA ARG A 11 3.61 -12.29 5.68
C ARG A 11 5.11 -12.42 5.43
N VAL A 12 5.52 -13.03 4.32
CA VAL A 12 6.94 -13.20 3.96
C VAL A 12 7.60 -11.86 3.67
N TRP A 13 7.00 -11.03 2.80
CA TRP A 13 7.65 -9.80 2.36
C TRP A 13 7.36 -8.58 3.25
N ARG A 14 6.22 -8.52 3.96
CA ARG A 14 5.81 -7.33 4.76
C ARG A 14 6.82 -6.94 5.85
N MET A 15 7.53 -7.91 6.44
CA MET A 15 8.44 -7.66 7.56
C MET A 15 9.77 -7.02 7.15
N GLY A 16 10.15 -7.11 5.88
CA GLY A 16 11.45 -6.65 5.37
C GLY A 16 11.38 -5.65 4.23
N THR A 17 10.18 -5.31 3.74
CA THR A 17 10.05 -4.37 2.63
C THR A 17 10.46 -2.95 3.03
N PRO A 18 11.36 -2.29 2.28
CA PRO A 18 11.66 -0.87 2.47
C PRO A 18 10.61 0.04 1.80
N PHE A 19 9.67 -0.53 1.05
CA PHE A 19 8.74 0.21 0.18
C PHE A 19 7.46 0.58 0.93
N VAL A 20 7.58 1.54 1.85
CA VAL A 20 6.54 1.93 2.81
C VAL A 20 6.19 3.42 2.68
N SER A 21 4.91 3.73 2.51
CA SER A 21 4.40 5.11 2.36
C SER A 21 3.38 5.42 3.45
N SER A 22 3.53 6.56 4.12
CA SER A 22 2.51 7.09 5.03
C SER A 22 1.51 7.94 4.25
N THR A 23 0.22 7.75 4.53
CA THR A 23 -0.89 8.41 3.82
C THR A 23 -1.88 9.00 4.82
N HIS A 24 -2.54 10.10 4.46
CA HIS A 24 -3.63 10.66 5.25
C HIS A 24 -4.91 9.80 5.15
N SER A 25 -5.62 9.63 6.26
CA SER A 25 -6.82 8.78 6.35
C SER A 25 -7.98 9.22 5.46
N ASP A 26 -8.03 10.51 5.11
CA ASP A 26 -9.08 11.06 4.24
C ASP A 26 -8.95 10.57 2.78
N LEU A 27 -7.72 10.24 2.36
CA LEU A 27 -7.42 9.72 1.03
C LEU A 27 -7.36 8.19 1.01
N ARG A 28 -7.80 7.52 2.08
CA ARG A 28 -7.71 6.06 2.22
C ARG A 28 -8.37 5.33 1.06
N ASN A 29 -9.58 5.74 0.69
CA ASN A 29 -10.32 5.09 -0.39
C ASN A 29 -9.60 5.24 -1.72
N ASP A 30 -9.12 6.45 -2.03
CA ASP A 30 -8.35 6.70 -3.25
C ASP A 30 -7.06 5.86 -3.28
N CYS A 31 -6.37 5.75 -2.14
CA CYS A 31 -5.17 4.91 -2.02
C CYS A 31 -5.47 3.43 -2.26
N ILE A 32 -6.59 2.92 -1.74
CA ILE A 32 -7.04 1.54 -1.95
C ILE A 32 -7.38 1.31 -3.43
N GLU A 33 -8.14 2.21 -4.04
CA GLU A 33 -8.52 2.08 -5.46
C GLU A 33 -7.29 2.12 -6.37
N TRP A 34 -6.35 3.03 -6.11
CA TRP A 34 -5.07 3.04 -6.84
C TRP A 34 -4.35 1.70 -6.73
N CYS A 35 -4.27 1.12 -5.53
CA CYS A 35 -3.61 -0.18 -5.35
C CYS A 35 -4.33 -1.30 -6.10
N LYS A 36 -5.67 -1.32 -6.13
CA LYS A 36 -6.45 -2.31 -6.88
C LYS A 36 -6.27 -2.20 -8.40
N GLU A 37 -6.15 -0.98 -8.90
CA GLU A 37 -6.01 -0.72 -10.35
C GLU A 37 -4.60 -1.02 -10.87
N ASN A 38 -3.57 -0.85 -10.03
CA ASN A 38 -2.18 -0.86 -10.46
C ASN A 38 -1.36 -2.06 -9.93
N CYS A 39 -1.87 -2.78 -8.93
CA CYS A 39 -1.15 -3.89 -8.28
C CYS A 39 -2.02 -5.14 -8.15
N GLU A 40 -1.41 -6.32 -8.19
CA GLU A 40 -2.09 -7.54 -7.78
C GLU A 40 -2.32 -7.55 -6.27
N GLN A 41 -3.42 -8.17 -5.81
CA GLN A 41 -3.82 -8.15 -4.40
C GLN A 41 -2.72 -8.62 -3.44
N GLN A 42 -1.88 -9.58 -3.83
CA GLN A 42 -0.77 -10.09 -3.00
C GLN A 42 0.45 -9.16 -2.88
N GLN A 43 0.54 -8.12 -3.73
CA GLN A 43 1.72 -7.25 -3.86
C GLN A 43 1.67 -5.97 -3.02
N TRP A 44 0.57 -5.73 -2.29
CA TRP A 44 0.41 -4.55 -1.45
C TRP A 44 -0.33 -4.86 -0.14
N ASP A 45 -0.13 -4.03 0.87
CA ASP A 45 -0.77 -4.12 2.18
C ASP A 45 -1.05 -2.73 2.70
N MET A 46 -2.25 -2.51 3.25
CA MET A 46 -2.59 -1.26 3.93
C MET A 46 -2.86 -1.52 5.40
N LYS A 47 -2.10 -0.85 6.26
CA LYS A 47 -2.32 -0.82 7.70
C LYS A 47 -2.98 0.51 8.07
N ILE A 48 -4.21 0.44 8.57
CA ILE A 48 -4.97 1.62 8.98
C ILE A 48 -4.63 2.08 10.40
N PHE A 49 -4.86 3.36 10.70
CA PHE A 49 -4.66 3.97 12.02
C PHE A 49 -3.23 3.78 12.58
N THR A 50 -2.25 3.95 11.70
CA THR A 50 -0.84 4.00 12.08
C THR A 50 -0.43 5.33 12.71
N ASP A 51 -1.26 6.36 12.53
CA ASP A 51 -1.23 7.64 13.25
C ASP A 51 -2.68 8.18 13.38
N ILE A 52 -2.91 9.28 14.12
CA ILE A 52 -4.22 9.88 14.38
C ILE A 52 -5.02 10.10 13.09
N TYR A 53 -4.36 10.61 12.05
CA TYR A 53 -4.92 10.79 10.71
C TYR A 53 -4.10 10.06 9.64
N GLY A 54 -3.39 9.00 10.03
CA GLY A 54 -2.40 8.35 9.19
C GLY A 54 -2.65 6.87 9.01
N ASP A 55 -2.62 6.43 7.77
CA ASP A 55 -2.50 5.03 7.38
C ASP A 55 -1.10 4.77 6.77
N THR A 56 -0.75 3.51 6.60
CA THR A 56 0.50 3.08 5.97
C THR A 56 0.21 2.10 4.85
N VAL A 57 0.70 2.41 3.64
CA VAL A 57 0.69 1.50 2.50
C VAL A 57 2.07 0.91 2.32
N ARG A 58 2.15 -0.41 2.14
CA ARG A 58 3.38 -1.17 1.89
C ARG A 58 3.28 -1.88 0.56
N PHE A 59 4.38 -1.90 -0.17
CA PHE A 59 4.49 -2.58 -1.45
C PHE A 59 5.53 -3.69 -1.41
N GLU A 60 5.28 -4.75 -2.15
CA GLU A 60 6.27 -5.80 -2.41
C GLU A 60 7.34 -5.32 -3.39
N LEU A 61 6.94 -4.52 -4.39
CA LEU A 61 7.79 -4.09 -5.50
C LEU A 61 8.11 -2.59 -5.45
N GLU A 62 9.35 -2.25 -5.78
CA GLU A 62 9.85 -0.87 -5.80
C GLU A 62 9.08 0.02 -6.78
N ASN A 63 8.79 -0.49 -7.99
CA ASN A 63 8.09 0.26 -9.02
C ASN A 63 6.70 0.72 -8.57
N HIS A 64 5.94 -0.15 -7.88
CA HIS A 64 4.63 0.22 -7.34
C HIS A 64 4.75 1.31 -6.28
N PHE A 65 5.76 1.23 -5.41
CA PHE A 65 6.03 2.27 -4.44
C PHE A 65 6.39 3.61 -5.08
N VAL A 66 7.25 3.62 -6.10
CA VAL A 66 7.65 4.85 -6.79
C VAL A 66 6.44 5.49 -7.50
N GLU A 67 5.67 4.71 -8.26
CA GLU A 67 4.49 5.22 -8.97
C GLU A 67 3.38 5.65 -8.00
N PHE A 68 3.16 4.92 -6.90
CA PHE A 68 2.23 5.31 -5.85
C PHE A 68 2.61 6.67 -5.25
N ASN A 69 3.87 6.85 -4.86
CA ASN A 69 4.33 8.10 -4.26
C ASN A 69 4.26 9.26 -5.25
N LYS A 70 4.53 9.00 -6.53
CA LYS A 70 4.37 9.99 -7.59
C LYS A 70 2.91 10.41 -7.71
N TRP A 71 1.99 9.45 -7.85
CA TRP A 71 0.54 9.72 -7.91
C TRP A 71 0.05 10.45 -6.64
N TYR A 72 0.39 9.95 -5.46
CA TYR A 72 -0.05 10.48 -4.17
C TYR A 72 0.38 11.93 -3.95
N LYS A 73 1.59 12.30 -4.38
CA LYS A 73 2.06 13.70 -4.34
C LYS A 73 1.16 14.66 -5.13
N HIS A 74 0.54 14.22 -6.23
CA HIS A 74 -0.36 15.08 -7.00
C HIS A 74 -1.72 15.31 -6.32
N LEU A 75 -2.05 14.55 -5.28
CA LEU A 75 -3.27 14.75 -4.49
C LEU A 75 -3.07 15.75 -3.33
N LEU A 76 -1.82 16.09 -3.02
CA LEU A 76 -1.46 17.00 -1.92
C LEU A 76 -1.27 18.46 -2.38
N PHE A 77 -1.42 18.74 -3.69
CA PHE A 77 -1.28 20.05 -4.32
C PHE A 77 -2.41 20.29 -5.33
#